data_AF-A0A452YCX9-F1
#
_entry.id   AF-A0A452YCX9-F1
#
_cell.length_a   1.000
_cell.length_b   1.000
_cell.length_c   1.000
_cell.angle_alpha   90.00
_cell.angle_beta   90.00
_cell.angle_gamma   90.00
#
_symmetry.space_group_name_H-M   'P 1'
#
loop_
_entity.id
_entity.type
_entity.pdbx_description
1 polymer ?
#
loop_
_entity_poly.entity_id
_entity_poly.type
_entity_poly.pdbx_seq_one_letter_code
_entity_poly.pdbx_strand_id
1 'polypeptide(L)'
;WVSQTFGDSFARFHMIWLGNNQKSCMDFHCQGFVQTLPHIGVGARISPVSTYNGKQVDLQLMLFQDPKKKHWWLFYDTKSIGYWPNLYFTKLRVKANIVEFGGLVNGPTIHQDPP
;
A
#
# COMPACT_ATOMS: atom_id res chain seq x y z
N TRP A 1 2.13 4.75 -6.87
CA TRP A 1 2.74 4.49 -8.19
C TRP A 1 1.96 5.22 -9.26
N VAL A 2 2.66 5.73 -10.27
CA VAL A 2 2.06 6.15 -11.55
C VAL A 2 2.19 4.97 -12.50
N SER A 3 1.04 4.48 -12.93
CA SER A 3 0.94 3.32 -13.79
C SER A 3 0.97 3.65 -15.25
N GLN A 4 1.81 2.98 -16.02
CA GLN A 4 1.54 2.88 -17.45
C GLN A 4 0.37 1.95 -17.76
N THR A 5 0.00 1.04 -16.85
CA THR A 5 -1.15 0.13 -16.97
C THR A 5 -2.50 0.87 -17.02
N PHE A 6 -2.62 2.03 -16.37
CA PHE A 6 -3.85 2.84 -16.35
C PHE A 6 -3.89 3.97 -17.38
N GLY A 7 -2.79 4.20 -18.12
CA GLY A 7 -2.71 5.26 -19.14
C GLY A 7 -2.82 6.69 -18.57
N ASP A 8 -2.66 6.87 -17.26
CA ASP A 8 -2.73 8.17 -16.58
C ASP A 8 -1.52 8.43 -15.68
N SER A 9 -1.31 9.71 -15.33
CA SER A 9 -0.18 10.17 -14.52
C SER A 9 -0.50 10.27 -13.01
N PHE A 10 -1.62 9.68 -12.55
CA PHE A 10 -2.04 9.84 -11.16
C PHE A 10 -1.23 8.97 -10.21
N ALA A 11 -0.88 9.53 -9.06
CA ALA A 11 -0.37 8.75 -7.94
C ALA A 11 -1.48 7.82 -7.42
N ARG A 12 -1.17 6.53 -7.32
CA ARG A 12 -2.11 5.49 -6.84
C ARG A 12 -1.54 4.73 -5.66
N PHE A 13 -2.43 4.26 -4.79
CA PHE A 13 -2.09 3.47 -3.61
C PHE A 13 -1.95 1.98 -3.98
N HIS A 14 -0.83 1.36 -3.64
CA HIS A 14 -0.56 -0.05 -3.93
C HIS A 14 -0.11 -0.77 -2.67
N MET A 15 -0.38 -2.07 -2.63
CA MET A 15 0.13 -2.96 -1.60
C MET A 15 0.80 -4.15 -2.27
N ILE A 16 1.95 -4.53 -1.72
CA ILE A 16 2.68 -5.73 -2.12
C ILE A 16 2.95 -6.54 -0.86
N TRP A 17 2.66 -7.84 -0.91
CA TRP A 17 2.97 -8.75 0.20
C TRP A 17 3.53 -10.07 -0.32
N LEU A 18 4.25 -10.77 0.57
CA LEU A 18 4.80 -12.08 0.30
C LEU A 18 4.00 -13.15 1.06
N GLY A 19 3.34 -14.04 0.33
CA GLY A 19 2.59 -15.15 0.92
C GLY A 19 3.47 -16.33 1.33
N ASN A 20 2.85 -17.37 1.90
CA ASN A 20 3.53 -18.60 2.36
C ASN A 20 4.41 -19.29 1.31
N ASN A 21 3.97 -19.26 0.05
CA ASN A 21 4.65 -19.89 -1.08
C ASN A 21 5.80 -19.05 -1.64
N GLN A 22 6.21 -17.99 -0.92
CA GLN A 22 7.22 -17.01 -1.36
C GLN A 22 6.87 -16.35 -2.71
N LYS A 23 5.60 -16.41 -3.13
CA LYS A 23 5.13 -15.64 -4.28
C LYS A 23 4.68 -14.28 -3.76
N SER A 24 5.23 -13.23 -4.37
CA SER A 24 4.74 -11.89 -4.14
C SER A 24 3.36 -11.75 -4.77
N CYS A 25 2.54 -10.94 -4.15
CA CYS A 25 1.25 -10.53 -4.68
C CYS A 25 1.13 -9.03 -4.59
N MET A 26 0.53 -8.44 -5.62
CA MET A 26 0.30 -7.01 -5.72
C MET A 26 -1.20 -6.76 -5.84
N ASP A 27 -1.70 -5.86 -5.01
CA ASP A 27 -3.11 -5.45 -4.99
C ASP A 27 -4.07 -6.65 -5.04
N PHE A 28 -5.11 -6.64 -5.88
CA PHE A 28 -6.06 -7.75 -6.02
C PHE A 28 -5.71 -8.74 -7.15
N HIS A 29 -4.47 -8.73 -7.66
CA HIS A 29 -4.06 -9.67 -8.72
C HIS A 29 -3.96 -11.13 -8.22
N CYS A 30 -4.06 -11.34 -6.91
CA CYS A 30 -4.19 -12.66 -6.31
C CYS A 30 -5.09 -12.61 -5.06
N GLN A 31 -5.44 -13.79 -4.54
CA GLN A 31 -6.13 -13.90 -3.25
C GLN A 31 -5.16 -13.66 -2.10
N GLY A 32 -5.59 -12.91 -1.08
CA GLY A 32 -4.79 -12.69 0.12
C GLY A 32 -5.22 -11.51 0.97
N PHE A 33 -5.80 -10.48 0.36
CA PHE A 33 -6.36 -9.33 1.05
C PHE A 33 -7.88 -9.34 0.97
N VAL A 34 -8.54 -9.14 2.11
CA VAL A 34 -10.00 -9.01 2.21
C VAL A 34 -10.32 -7.54 2.45
N GLN A 35 -10.85 -6.88 1.43
CA GLN A 35 -11.32 -5.50 1.55
C GLN A 35 -12.63 -5.45 2.34
N THR A 36 -12.70 -4.54 3.31
CA THR A 36 -13.88 -4.35 4.18
C THR A 36 -14.53 -2.98 3.97
N LEU A 37 -13.76 -1.99 3.55
CA LEU A 37 -14.26 -0.66 3.23
C LEU A 37 -14.28 -0.45 1.71
N PRO A 38 -15.46 -0.39 1.05
CA PRO A 38 -15.54 -0.38 -0.41
C PRO A 38 -15.07 0.93 -1.04
N HIS A 39 -15.06 2.03 -0.28
CA HIS A 39 -14.79 3.37 -0.82
C HIS A 39 -13.30 3.76 -0.86
N ILE A 40 -12.43 2.99 -0.22
CA ILE A 40 -10.97 3.20 -0.24
C ILE A 40 -10.35 1.92 -0.80
N GLY A 41 -10.17 1.90 -2.12
CA GLY A 41 -9.69 0.73 -2.84
C GLY A 41 -8.18 0.73 -3.03
N VAL A 42 -7.60 -0.45 -3.10
CA VAL A 42 -6.25 -0.63 -3.62
C VAL A 42 -6.25 -0.31 -5.12
N GLY A 43 -5.23 0.40 -5.60
CA GLY A 43 -5.16 0.95 -6.95
C GLY A 43 -5.92 2.26 -7.12
N ALA A 44 -6.61 2.75 -6.09
CA ALA A 44 -7.31 4.03 -6.12
C ALA A 44 -6.33 5.20 -6.27
N ARG A 45 -6.81 6.26 -6.91
CA ARG A 45 -6.09 7.53 -7.02
C ARG A 45 -5.96 8.14 -5.64
N ILE A 46 -4.75 8.55 -5.31
CA ILE A 46 -4.47 9.35 -4.12
C ILE A 46 -4.85 10.79 -4.46
N SER A 47 -5.71 11.39 -3.64
CA SER A 47 -6.09 12.79 -3.76
C SER A 47 -6.45 13.33 -2.37
N PRO A 48 -5.97 14.53 -1.98
CA PRO A 48 -5.05 15.40 -2.74
C PRO A 48 -3.63 14.81 -2.86
N VAL A 49 -2.81 15.40 -3.75
CA VAL A 49 -1.37 15.09 -3.88
C VAL A 49 -0.53 16.34 -3.56
N SER A 50 0.72 16.14 -3.17
CA SER A 50 1.67 17.23 -2.92
C SER A 50 2.02 17.98 -4.21
N THR A 51 2.31 19.27 -4.07
CA THR A 51 2.80 20.13 -5.16
C THR A 51 4.22 20.61 -4.88
N TYR A 52 5.08 20.63 -5.90
CA TYR A 52 6.44 21.16 -5.77
C TYR A 52 6.42 22.63 -5.31
N ASN A 53 7.26 22.98 -4.33
CA ASN A 53 7.28 24.29 -3.66
C ASN A 53 5.91 24.79 -3.17
N GLY A 54 5.01 23.88 -2.84
CA GLY A 54 3.65 24.21 -2.41
C GLY A 54 3.15 23.29 -1.31
N LYS A 55 1.84 23.08 -1.29
CA LYS A 55 1.16 22.26 -0.28
C LYS A 55 1.71 20.84 -0.28
N GLN A 56 2.21 20.40 0.87
CA GLN A 56 2.55 19.01 1.14
C GLN A 56 1.38 18.32 1.82
N VAL A 57 1.16 17.05 1.48
CA VAL A 57 0.14 16.20 2.08
C VAL A 57 0.74 14.84 2.40
N ASP A 58 0.34 14.28 3.53
CA ASP A 58 0.79 12.97 3.97
C ASP A 58 -0.38 11.97 3.99
N LEU A 59 -0.04 10.68 3.82
CA LEU A 59 -0.97 9.58 4.00
C LEU A 59 -0.67 8.90 5.32
N GLN A 60 -1.66 8.86 6.21
CA GLN A 60 -1.54 8.15 7.47
C GLN A 60 -1.95 6.69 7.29
N LEU A 61 -0.95 5.81 7.23
CA LEU A 61 -1.15 4.36 7.11
C LEU A 61 -0.72 3.67 8.40
N MET A 62 -1.47 2.64 8.78
CA MET A 62 -1.12 1.81 9.94
C MET A 62 -1.35 0.34 9.62
N LEU A 63 -0.39 -0.49 10.00
CA LEU A 63 -0.50 -1.94 10.02
C LEU A 63 -0.65 -2.41 11.46
N PHE A 64 -1.71 -3.16 11.72
CA PHE A 64 -2.02 -3.66 13.05
C PHE A 64 -2.30 -5.16 13.02
N GLN A 65 -1.66 -5.94 13.88
CA GLN A 65 -1.99 -7.35 14.01
C GLN A 65 -3.03 -7.55 15.12
N ASP A 66 -4.17 -8.15 14.77
CA ASP A 66 -5.21 -8.52 15.72
C ASP A 66 -4.65 -9.51 16.77
N PRO A 67 -4.70 -9.20 18.08
CA PRO A 67 -4.11 -10.04 19.11
C PRO A 67 -4.80 -11.40 19.27
N LYS A 68 -6.08 -11.52 18.86
CA LYS A 68 -6.88 -12.75 18.94
C LYS A 68 -6.80 -13.54 17.65
N LYS A 69 -7.18 -12.94 16.51
CA LYS A 69 -7.24 -13.65 15.21
C LYS A 69 -5.92 -13.64 14.44
N LYS A 70 -4.95 -12.81 14.85
CA LYS A 70 -3.64 -12.65 14.19
C LYS A 70 -3.73 -12.22 12.72
N HIS A 71 -4.86 -11.64 12.32
CA HIS A 71 -5.01 -11.00 11.01
C HIS A 71 -4.22 -9.70 11.01
N TRP A 72 -3.57 -9.40 9.89
CA TRP A 72 -2.95 -8.10 9.68
C TRP A 72 -3.96 -7.16 9.07
N TRP A 73 -4.28 -6.09 9.77
CA TRP A 73 -5.21 -5.06 9.34
C TRP A 73 -4.45 -3.87 8.78
N LEU A 74 -4.92 -3.37 7.64
CA LEU A 74 -4.48 -2.11 7.07
C LEU A 74 -5.50 -1.02 7.39
N PHE A 75 -5.00 0.06 7.96
CA PHE A 75 -5.76 1.27 8.23
C PHE A 75 -5.26 2.42 7.38
N TYR A 76 -6.21 3.26 6.96
CA TYR A 76 -5.96 4.59 6.45
C TYR A 76 -6.66 5.58 7.35
N ASP A 77 -5.89 6.50 7.92
CA ASP A 77 -6.33 7.35 9.02
C ASP A 77 -6.94 6.47 10.14
N THR A 78 -8.22 6.66 10.47
CA THR A 78 -8.94 5.91 11.51
C THR A 78 -9.75 4.73 10.97
N LYS A 79 -9.73 4.49 9.64
CA LYS A 79 -10.61 3.53 8.97
C LYS A 79 -9.86 2.28 8.56
N SER A 80 -10.43 1.11 8.88
CA SER A 80 -9.92 -0.17 8.39
C SER A 80 -10.26 -0.34 6.91
N ILE A 81 -9.26 -0.38 6.03
CA ILE A 81 -9.45 -0.66 4.61
C ILE A 81 -9.80 -2.14 4.44
N GLY A 82 -9.08 -3.00 5.13
CA GLY A 82 -9.21 -4.45 5.03
C GLY A 82 -8.09 -5.17 5.77
N TYR A 83 -7.99 -6.48 5.57
CA TYR A 83 -7.03 -7.31 6.28
C TYR A 83 -6.49 -8.46 5.43
N TRP A 84 -5.28 -8.89 5.77
CA TRP A 84 -4.72 -10.18 5.36
C TRP A 84 -5.02 -11.23 6.44
N PRO A 85 -5.74 -12.32 6.12
CA PRO A 85 -5.94 -13.42 7.05
C PRO A 85 -4.60 -14.03 7.47
N ASN A 86 -4.51 -14.47 8.73
CA ASN A 86 -3.26 -15.00 9.32
C ASN A 86 -2.69 -16.19 8.52
N LEU A 87 -3.56 -16.94 7.85
CA LEU A 87 -3.24 -18.17 7.16
C LEU A 87 -2.32 -17.93 5.95
N TYR A 88 -2.34 -16.73 5.38
CA TYR A 88 -1.54 -16.34 4.22
C TYR A 88 -0.07 -16.09 4.52
N PHE A 89 0.31 -15.98 5.80
CA PHE A 89 1.69 -15.76 6.21
C PHE A 89 2.23 -16.93 7.02
N THR A 90 3.54 -17.20 6.93
CA THR A 90 4.23 -18.15 7.81
C THR A 90 5.00 -17.36 8.86
N LYS A 91 5.88 -16.47 8.41
CA LYS A 91 6.75 -15.64 9.26
C LYS A 91 5.97 -14.53 9.98
N LEU A 92 5.07 -13.85 9.26
CA LEU A 92 4.31 -12.73 9.82
C LEU A 92 3.13 -13.18 10.70
N ARG A 93 2.90 -14.48 10.93
CA ARG A 93 1.82 -14.94 11.83
C ARG A 93 1.98 -14.47 13.28
N VAL A 94 3.22 -14.29 13.72
CA VAL A 94 3.53 -13.99 15.12
C VAL A 94 3.75 -12.49 15.32
N LYS A 95 4.62 -11.88 14.51
CA LYS A 95 4.93 -10.45 14.55
C LYS A 95 5.62 -10.00 13.27
N ALA A 96 5.71 -8.69 13.08
CA ALA A 96 6.63 -8.05 12.15
C ALA A 96 7.72 -7.34 12.95
N ASN A 97 8.95 -7.38 12.45
CA ASN A 97 10.07 -6.63 13.05
C ASN A 97 10.26 -5.28 12.36
N ILE A 98 9.85 -5.17 11.09
CA ILE A 98 10.02 -4.00 10.23
C ILE A 98 8.71 -3.81 9.48
N VAL A 99 8.28 -2.55 9.37
CA VAL A 99 7.20 -2.10 8.50
C VAL A 99 7.73 -0.92 7.70
N GLU A 100 7.58 -0.97 6.39
CA GLU A 100 8.02 0.08 5.48
C GLU A 100 6.84 0.59 4.67
N PHE A 101 6.76 1.91 4.56
CA PHE A 101 5.86 2.61 3.66
C PHE A 101 6.73 3.47 2.74
N GLY A 102 6.41 3.47 1.46
CA GLY A 102 7.22 4.19 0.49
C GLY A 102 6.45 4.48 -0.79
N GLY A 103 7.12 5.20 -1.68
CA GLY A 103 6.63 5.52 -3.01
C GLY A 103 7.66 5.13 -4.06
N LEU A 104 7.18 4.88 -5.27
CA LEU A 104 8.01 4.71 -6.45
C LEU A 104 7.57 5.75 -7.48
N VAL A 105 8.55 6.49 -8.01
CA VAL A 105 8.38 7.53 -9.03
C VAL A 105 9.15 7.10 -10.27
N ASN A 106 8.49 7.15 -11.43
CA ASN A 106 9.11 6.91 -12.72
C ASN A 106 8.92 8.17 -13.58
N GLY A 107 9.99 8.64 -14.18
CA GLY A 107 10.02 9.77 -15.10
C GLY A 107 11.35 9.77 -15.84
N PRO A 108 11.53 10.62 -16.88
CA PRO A 108 12.85 10.83 -17.45
C PRO A 108 13.82 11.21 -16.32
N THR A 109 14.93 10.49 -16.22
CA THR A 109 16.00 10.81 -15.28
C THR A 109 16.42 12.26 -15.54
N ILE A 110 16.21 13.12 -14.55
CA ILE A 110 16.61 14.53 -14.64
C ILE A 110 18.13 14.54 -14.88
N HIS A 111 18.54 15.14 -16.02
CA HIS A 111 19.91 15.63 -16.20
C HIS A 111 20.28 16.38 -14.93
N GLN A 112 21.40 16.03 -14.30
CA GLN A 112 21.85 16.61 -13.03
C GLN A 112 21.86 18.14 -13.08
N ASP A 113 20.76 18.77 -12.67
CA ASP A 113 20.68 20.15 -12.25
C ASP A 113 19.44 20.28 -11.36
N PRO A 114 19.60 20.58 -10.06
CA PRO A 114 18.49 20.99 -9.22
C PRO A 114 17.96 22.37 -9.66
N PRO A 115 16.64 22.63 -9.62
CA PRO A 115 16.11 23.99 -9.52
C PRO A 115 16.51 24.65 -8.19
#